data_AF-A0A376Y8R8-F1
#
_entry.id   AF-A0A376Y8R8-F1
#
_cell.length_a   1.000
_cell.length_b   1.000
_cell.length_c   1.000
_cell.angle_alpha   90.00
_cell.angle_beta   90.00
_cell.angle_gamma   90.00
#
_symmetry.space_group_name_H-M   'P 1'
#
loop_
_entity.id
_entity.type
_entity.pdbx_description
1 polymer ?
#
loop_
_entity_poly.entity_id
_entity_poly.type
_entity_poly.pdbx_seq_one_letter_code
_entity_poly.pdbx_strand_id
1 'polypeptide(L)' 'MAFGGKAVEGKGYYYPPTLLLDVRQEMSIMHEETFGPVLPVVAFDTLEDAISMANDSDYGLTSSIYTQNLNVAMKAIKG' A
#
# COMPACT_ATOMS: atom_id res chain seq x y z
N MET A 1 -2.32 -12.39 -7.76
CA MET A 1 -2.65 -13.53 -6.85
C MET A 1 -2.85 -13.00 -5.43
N ALA A 2 -3.96 -13.30 -4.75
CA ALA A 2 -4.22 -12.79 -3.39
C ALA A 2 -4.07 -13.90 -2.33
N PHE A 3 -3.49 -13.57 -1.18
CA PHE A 3 -3.53 -14.42 0.03
C PHE A 3 -4.61 -13.87 0.98
N GLY A 4 -5.31 -14.75 1.71
CA GLY A 4 -6.38 -14.34 2.63
C GLY A 4 -7.70 -14.05 1.90
N GLY A 5 -8.42 -12.99 2.29
CA GLY A 5 -9.60 -12.50 1.58
C GLY A 5 -10.94 -13.20 1.90
N LYS A 6 -10.95 -14.16 2.84
CA LYS A 6 -12.18 -14.81 3.30
C LYS A 6 -12.20 -14.88 4.82
N ALA A 7 -13.33 -14.46 5.42
CA ALA A 7 -13.53 -14.58 6.85
C ALA A 7 -13.41 -16.04 7.32
N VAL A 8 -12.88 -16.22 8.53
CA VAL A 8 -12.73 -17.54 9.14
C VAL A 8 -14.09 -18.02 9.65
N GLU A 9 -14.42 -19.29 9.44
CA GLU A 9 -15.64 -19.87 10.00
C GLU A 9 -15.52 -20.03 11.53
N GLY A 10 -16.58 -19.67 12.26
CA GLY A 10 -16.63 -19.79 13.72
C GLY A 10 -17.22 -18.56 14.41
N LYS A 11 -17.12 -18.52 15.74
CA LYS A 11 -17.55 -17.38 16.55
C LYS A 11 -16.44 -16.33 16.62
N GLY A 12 -16.80 -15.05 16.56
CA GLY A 12 -15.89 -13.90 16.67
C GLY A 12 -15.77 -13.08 15.40
N TYR A 13 -15.00 -12.00 15.44
CA TYR A 13 -14.79 -11.07 14.32
C TYR A 13 -13.38 -11.23 13.75
N TYR A 14 -13.07 -12.43 13.26
CA TYR A 14 -11.74 -12.77 12.76
C TYR A 14 -11.68 -12.62 11.24
N TYR A 15 -10.75 -11.78 10.77
CA TYR A 15 -10.42 -11.62 9.36
C TYR A 15 -8.94 -11.91 9.16
N PRO A 16 -8.55 -12.79 8.22
CA PRO A 16 -7.16 -13.18 8.05
C PRO A 16 -6.34 -12.03 7.43
N PRO A 17 -5.03 -11.97 7.70
CA PRO A 17 -4.11 -11.14 6.94
C PRO A 17 -4.31 -11.37 5.43
N THR A 18 -4.56 -10.29 4.70
CA THR A 18 -4.92 -10.33 3.29
C THR A 18 -3.93 -9.52 2.49
N LEU A 19 -3.30 -10.16 1.50
CA LEU A 19 -2.36 -9.52 0.58
C LEU A 19 -3.01 -9.46 -0.79
N LEU A 20 -3.12 -8.25 -1.35
CA LEU A 20 -3.66 -8.03 -2.68
C LEU A 20 -2.50 -7.69 -3.61
N LEU A 21 -2.25 -8.56 -4.59
CA LEU A 21 -1.31 -8.32 -5.68
C LEU A 21 -2.08 -7.88 -6.93
N ASP A 22 -1.34 -7.32 -7.90
CA ASP A 22 -1.89 -6.85 -9.17
C ASP A 22 -2.93 -5.72 -8.99
N VAL A 23 -2.77 -4.93 -7.92
CA VAL A 23 -3.59 -3.75 -7.64
C VAL A 23 -3.15 -2.62 -8.57
N ARG A 24 -4.12 -1.81 -9.04
CA ARG A 24 -3.85 -0.60 -9.82
C ARG A 24 -4.14 0.63 -8.95
N GLN A 25 -3.41 1.72 -9.20
CA GLN A 25 -3.51 2.95 -8.41
C GLN A 25 -4.97 3.45 -8.29
N GLU A 26 -5.73 3.42 -9.39
CA GLU A 26 -7.11 3.90 -9.46
C GLU A 26 -8.15 3.06 -8.71
N MET A 27 -7.76 1.93 -8.09
CA MET A 27 -8.68 1.11 -7.33
C MET A 27 -8.94 1.74 -5.95
N SER A 28 -10.19 1.68 -5.47
CA SER A 28 -10.57 2.26 -4.16
C SER A 28 -9.70 1.79 -2.99
N ILE A 29 -9.17 0.56 -3.04
CA ILE A 29 -8.29 0.01 -1.99
C ILE A 29 -6.98 0.79 -1.81
N MET A 30 -6.55 1.57 -2.80
CA MET A 30 -5.36 2.42 -2.73
C MET A 30 -5.65 3.80 -2.12
N HIS A 31 -6.90 4.25 -2.17
CA HIS A 31 -7.29 5.59 -1.73
C HIS A 31 -8.10 5.61 -0.43
N GLU A 32 -8.77 4.50 -0.07
CA GLU A 32 -9.63 4.42 1.10
C GLU A 32 -8.99 3.57 2.22
N GLU A 33 -9.05 4.08 3.45
CA GLU A 33 -8.52 3.36 4.61
C GLU A 33 -9.43 2.18 5.01
N THR A 34 -8.93 0.95 4.85
CA THR A 34 -9.74 -0.27 5.09
C THR A 34 -9.92 -0.59 6.59
N PHE A 35 -9.05 -0.07 7.47
CA PHE A 35 -9.01 -0.38 8.92
C PHE A 35 -8.92 -1.87 9.29
N GLY A 36 -8.68 -2.75 8.32
CA GLY A 36 -8.53 -4.20 8.49
C GLY A 36 -7.12 -4.67 8.13
N PRO A 37 -6.80 -5.95 8.34
CA PRO A 37 -5.49 -6.50 8.04
C PRO A 37 -5.35 -6.79 6.54
N VAL A 38 -5.48 -5.75 5.71
CA VAL A 38 -5.42 -5.81 4.24
C VAL A 38 -4.26 -4.95 3.76
N LEU A 39 -3.35 -5.54 2.98
CA LEU A 39 -2.21 -4.85 2.39
C LEU A 39 -2.31 -4.93 0.86
N PRO A 40 -2.64 -3.83 0.16
CA PRO A 40 -2.50 -3.75 -1.28
C PRO A 40 -1.03 -3.54 -1.68
N VAL A 41 -0.62 -4.15 -2.79
CA VAL A 41 0.70 -3.98 -3.39
C VAL A 41 0.54 -3.54 -4.84
N VAL A 42 1.14 -2.40 -5.15
CA VAL A 42 1.23 -1.82 -6.48
C VAL A 42 2.69 -1.74 -6.90
N ALA A 43 2.98 -2.06 -8.16
CA ALA A 43 4.31 -1.91 -8.75
C ALA A 43 4.46 -0.54 -9.41
N PHE A 44 5.69 -0.05 -9.49
CA PHE A 44 6.08 1.17 -10.19
C PHE A 44 7.39 0.93 -10.94
N ASP A 45 7.65 1.72 -11.99
CA ASP A 45 8.85 1.58 -12.81
C ASP A 45 9.93 2.62 -12.45
N THR A 46 9.51 3.84 -12.11
CA THR A 46 10.42 4.94 -11.76
C THR A 46 10.17 5.49 -10.36
N LEU A 47 11.19 6.14 -9.80
CA LEU A 47 11.06 6.78 -8.49
C LEU A 47 10.03 7.92 -8.54
N GLU A 48 9.98 8.65 -9.64
CA GLU A 48 9.02 9.72 -9.90
C GLU A 48 7.58 9.19 -9.88
N ASP A 49 7.33 8.03 -10.53
CA ASP A 49 6.02 7.39 -10.49
C ASP A 49 5.64 7.00 -9.06
N ALA A 50 6.57 6.38 -8.32
CA ALA A 50 6.34 5.97 -6.94
C ALA A 50 5.97 7.16 -6.03
N ILE A 51 6.67 8.28 -6.16
CA ILE A 51 6.39 9.50 -5.39
C ILE A 51 5.03 10.07 -5.80
N SER A 52 4.72 10.13 -7.10
CA SER A 52 3.43 10.62 -7.59
C SER A 52 2.27 9.75 -7.08
N MET A 53 2.42 8.43 -7.08
CA MET A 53 1.40 7.49 -6.59
C MET A 53 1.23 7.56 -5.07
N ALA A 54 2.34 7.73 -4.33
CA ALA A 54 2.27 7.89 -2.88
C ALA A 54 1.58 9.20 -2.46
N ASN A 55 1.76 10.27 -3.23
CA ASN A 55 1.13 11.57 -2.99
C ASN A 55 -0.29 11.68 -3.58
N ASP A 56 -0.72 10.72 -4.39
CA ASP A 56 -2.09 10.63 -4.93
C ASP A 56 -3.04 10.03 -3.87
N SER A 57 -3.13 10.74 -2.74
CA SER A 57 -3.94 10.39 -1.57
C SER A 57 -4.41 11.66 -0.88
N ASP A 58 -5.65 11.66 -0.40
CA ASP A 58 -6.17 12.74 0.46
C ASP A 58 -5.57 12.70 1.88
N TYR A 59 -4.80 11.66 2.20
CA TYR A 59 -4.17 11.42 3.50
C TYR A 59 -2.65 11.64 3.46
N GLY A 60 -2.05 11.92 4.63
CA GLY A 60 -0.61 12.18 4.75
C GLY A 60 -0.04 11.90 6.14
N LEU A 61 -0.48 10.80 6.78
CA LEU A 61 -0.12 10.50 8.18
C LEU A 61 1.33 10.02 8.32
N THR A 62 1.77 9.11 7.47
CA THR A 62 3.09 8.48 7.54
C THR A 62 3.48 7.90 6.17
N SER A 63 4.78 7.85 5.90
CA SER A 63 5.37 7.16 4.77
C SER A 63 6.69 6.50 5.19
N SER A 64 7.11 5.46 4.47
CA SER A 64 8.34 4.73 4.77
C SER A 64 9.04 4.36 3.47
N ILE A 65 10.34 4.63 3.41
CA ILE A 65 11.17 4.41 2.22
C ILE A 65 12.27 3.41 2.58
N TYR A 66 12.38 2.35 1.78
CA TYR A 66 13.39 1.32 1.94
C TYR A 66 14.36 1.36 0.76
N THR A 67 15.57 1.85 0.99
CA THR A 67 16.64 1.90 -0.03
C THR A 67 18.01 1.91 0.63
N GLN A 68 19.02 1.39 -0.08
CA GLN A 68 20.43 1.49 0.34
C GLN A 68 21.11 2.75 -0.22
N ASN A 69 20.45 3.49 -1.12
CA ASN A 69 21.00 4.68 -1.76
C ASN A 69 20.50 5.95 -1.06
N LEU A 70 21.42 6.67 -0.40
CA LEU A 70 21.10 7.89 0.34
C LEU A 70 20.54 9.00 -0.56
N ASN A 71 21.01 9.13 -1.80
CA ASN A 71 20.48 10.15 -2.72
C ASN A 71 19.02 9.86 -3.09
N VAL A 72 18.66 8.58 -3.25
CA VAL A 72 17.27 8.16 -3.49
C VAL A 72 16.41 8.48 -2.27
N ALA A 73 16.87 8.13 -1.07
CA ALA A 73 16.16 8.43 0.16
C ALA A 73 15.91 9.94 0.33
N MET A 74 16.96 10.76 0.15
CA MET A 74 16.87 12.21 0.28
C MET A 74 15.97 12.86 -0.78
N LYS A 75 15.90 12.29 -1.98
CA LYS A 75 14.97 12.76 -3.03
C LYS A 75 13.53 12.40 -2.68
N ALA A 76 13.27 11.17 -2.26
CA ALA A 76 11.93 10.69 -1.94
C ALA A 76 11.33 11.35 -0.68
N ILE A 77 12.14 11.69 0.33
CA ILE A 77 11.66 12.38 1.55
C ILE A 77 11.29 13.85 1.29
N LYS A 78 11.87 14.48 0.26
CA LYS A 78 11.59 15.87 -0.11
C LYS A 78 10.47 16.02 -1.13
N GLY A 79 10.17 14.93 -1.85
CA GLY A 79 9.19 14.88 -2.93
C GLY A 79 7.77 14.73 -2.42
#